data_AF-K9M8F5-F1
#
_entry.id   AF-K9M8F5-F1
#
_cell.length_a   1.000
_cell.length_b   1.000
_cell.length_c   1.000
_cell.angle_alpha   90.00
_cell.angle_beta   90.00
_cell.angle_gamma   90.00
#
_symmetry.space_group_name_H-M   'P 1'
#
loop_
_entity.id
_entity.type
_entity.pdbx_description
1 polymer ?
#
loop_
_entity_poly.entity_id
_entity_poly.type
_entity_poly.pdbx_seq_one_letter_code
_entity_poly.pdbx_strand_id
1 'polypeptide(L)'
;MTEDEIFTTLTGVFQEIIEDADVQAITREDSLRDLGANSIDRAEIITDTLEQVGVTIPMVKFADARNIGDIVSVIAAGARS
;
A
#
# COMPACT_ATOMS: atom_id res chain seq x y z
N MET A 1 12.09 2.66 9.70
CA MET A 1 11.41 1.62 8.93
C MET A 1 11.87 1.68 7.48
N THR A 2 12.03 0.53 6.85
CA THR A 2 12.56 0.36 5.49
C THR A 2 11.42 0.21 4.48
N GLU A 3 11.71 0.46 3.20
CA GLU A 3 10.73 0.25 2.12
C GLU A 3 10.35 -1.23 1.96
N ASP A 4 11.23 -2.16 2.32
CA ASP A 4 10.94 -3.60 2.33
C ASP A 4 9.92 -3.97 3.42
N GLU A 5 10.05 -3.38 4.61
CA GLU A 5 9.08 -3.55 5.71
C GLU A 5 7.70 -3.00 5.33
N ILE A 6 7.65 -1.78 4.78
CA ILE A 6 6.38 -1.16 4.32
C ILE A 6 5.74 -2.00 3.23
N PHE A 7 6.52 -2.46 2.25
CA PHE A 7 6.04 -3.31 1.18
C PHE A 7 5.40 -4.59 1.75
N THR A 8 6.09 -5.25 2.68
CA THR A 8 5.59 -6.46 3.33
C THR A 8 4.27 -6.20 4.05
N THR A 9 4.19 -5.14 4.86
CA THR A 9 2.95 -4.74 5.54
C THR A 9 1.81 -4.47 4.55
N LEU A 10 2.06 -3.67 3.52
CA LEU A 10 1.05 -3.31 2.52
C LEU A 10 0.52 -4.55 1.80
N THR A 11 1.40 -5.45 1.38
CA THR A 11 0.98 -6.70 0.71
C THR A 11 0.22 -7.64 1.64
N GLY A 12 0.54 -7.66 2.94
CA GLY A 12 -0.23 -8.41 3.93
C GLY A 12 -1.64 -7.85 4.12
N VAL A 13 -1.77 -6.54 4.29
CA VAL A 13 -3.08 -5.85 4.36
C VAL A 13 -3.90 -6.09 3.09
N PHE A 14 -3.27 -6.01 1.91
CA PHE A 14 -3.94 -6.31 0.66
C PHE A 14 -4.53 -7.73 0.62
N GLN A 15 -3.79 -8.73 1.11
CA GLN A 15 -4.28 -10.12 1.19
C GLN A 15 -5.41 -10.30 2.19
N GLU A 16 -5.45 -9.50 3.26
CA GLU A 16 -6.55 -9.52 4.24
C GLU A 16 -7.84 -8.96 3.65
N ILE A 17 -7.74 -7.95 2.78
CA ILE A 17 -8.89 -7.24 2.19
C ILE A 17 -9.40 -7.95 0.91
N ILE A 18 -8.51 -8.51 0.09
CA ILE A 18 -8.87 -9.14 -1.18
C ILE A 18 -8.79 -10.67 -1.04
N GLU A 19 -9.91 -11.29 -0.66
CA GLU A 19 -10.03 -12.73 -0.35
C GLU A 19 -9.59 -13.68 -1.50
N ASP A 20 -9.76 -13.26 -2.76
CA ASP A 20 -9.45 -14.04 -3.97
C ASP A 20 -8.21 -13.51 -4.74
N ALA A 21 -7.34 -12.75 -4.09
CA ALA A 21 -6.14 -12.24 -4.76
C ALA A 21 -5.27 -13.41 -5.28
N ASP A 22 -5.05 -13.49 -6.59
CA ASP A 22 -4.09 -14.42 -7.17
C ASP A 22 -2.68 -13.94 -6.82
N VAL A 23 -2.17 -14.40 -5.68
CA VAL A 23 -0.92 -13.92 -5.07
C VAL A 23 0.34 -14.45 -5.77
N GLN A 24 0.26 -14.83 -7.05
CA GLN A 24 1.44 -15.22 -7.81
C GLN A 24 2.33 -13.97 -8.02
N ALA A 25 3.21 -13.76 -7.04
CA ALA A 25 4.24 -12.74 -6.94
C ALA A 25 3.77 -11.29 -7.12
N ILE A 26 3.18 -10.70 -6.06
CA ILE A 26 3.02 -9.24 -5.98
C ILE A 26 4.41 -8.58 -5.99
N THR A 27 4.57 -7.56 -6.81
CA THR A 27 5.78 -6.76 -7.02
C THR A 27 5.52 -5.28 -6.72
N ARG A 28 6.56 -4.46 -6.74
CA ARG A 28 6.43 -3.00 -6.53
C ARG A 28 5.79 -2.32 -7.73
N GLU A 29 5.91 -2.92 -8.90
CA GLU A 29 5.42 -2.39 -10.17
C GLU A 29 3.92 -2.61 -10.33
N ASP A 30 3.32 -3.51 -9.54
CA ASP A 30 1.90 -3.82 -9.63
C ASP A 30 1.00 -2.67 -9.15
N SER A 31 -0.09 -2.47 -9.87
CA SER A 31 -1.16 -1.58 -9.43
C SER A 31 -2.14 -2.34 -8.55
N LEU A 32 -2.45 -1.82 -7.37
CA LEU A 32 -3.52 -2.38 -6.52
C LEU A 32 -4.84 -2.50 -7.30
N ARG A 33 -5.11 -1.56 -8.22
CA ARG A 33 -6.29 -1.60 -9.07
C ARG A 33 -6.29 -2.81 -10.01
N ASP A 34 -5.15 -3.07 -10.64
CA ASP A 34 -5.01 -4.18 -11.59
C ASP A 34 -5.02 -5.52 -10.86
N LEU A 35 -4.64 -5.53 -9.58
CA LEU A 35 -4.78 -6.65 -8.65
C LEU A 35 -6.20 -6.82 -8.06
N GLY A 36 -7.18 -6.01 -8.50
CA GLY A 36 -8.58 -6.16 -8.14
C GLY A 36 -9.10 -5.18 -7.07
N ALA A 37 -8.24 -4.34 -6.48
CA ALA A 37 -8.65 -3.37 -5.46
C ALA A 37 -9.40 -2.17 -6.09
N ASN A 38 -10.67 -2.01 -5.74
CA ASN A 38 -11.46 -0.86 -6.12
C ASN A 38 -11.04 0.40 -5.31
N SER A 39 -11.70 1.54 -5.53
CA SER A 39 -11.28 2.80 -4.87
C SER A 39 -11.44 2.81 -3.35
N ILE A 40 -12.42 2.09 -2.82
CA ILE A 40 -12.63 1.94 -1.38
C ILE A 40 -11.54 1.04 -0.82
N ASP A 41 -11.34 -0.14 -1.42
CA ASP A 41 -10.32 -1.10 -1.00
C ASP A 41 -8.92 -0.45 -1.00
N ARG A 42 -8.56 0.31 -2.03
CA ARG A 42 -7.26 1.02 -2.07
C ARG A 42 -7.10 2.01 -0.94
N ALA A 43 -8.15 2.74 -0.58
CA ALA A 43 -8.09 3.69 0.52
C ALA A 43 -7.94 2.98 1.86
N GLU A 44 -8.65 1.86 2.05
CA GLU A 44 -8.56 1.00 3.23
C GLU A 44 -7.16 0.37 3.36
N ILE A 45 -6.65 -0.25 2.30
CA ILE A 45 -5.29 -0.83 2.26
C ILE A 45 -4.24 0.20 2.68
N ILE A 46 -4.30 1.41 2.12
CA ILE A 46 -3.34 2.47 2.47
C ILE A 46 -3.52 2.89 3.93
N THR A 47 -4.75 3.09 4.39
CA THR A 47 -5.03 3.55 5.75
C THR A 47 -4.57 2.52 6.79
N ASP A 48 -4.91 1.26 6.60
CA ASP A 48 -4.53 0.16 7.50
C ASP A 48 -3.01 -0.06 7.50
N THR A 49 -2.36 0.08 6.34
CA THR A 49 -0.89 0.07 6.26
C THR A 49 -0.30 1.21 7.09
N LEU A 50 -0.82 2.43 6.97
CA LEU A 50 -0.34 3.59 7.74
C LEU A 50 -0.50 3.36 9.25
N GLU A 51 -1.62 2.78 9.67
CA GLU A 51 -1.88 2.42 11.07
C GLU A 51 -0.89 1.38 11.60
N GLN A 52 -0.69 0.27 10.87
CA GLN A 52 0.25 -0.78 11.27
C GLN A 52 1.71 -0.29 11.31
N VAL A 53 2.06 0.60 10.38
CA VAL A 53 3.35 1.28 10.34
C VAL A 53 3.51 2.32 11.45
N GLY A 54 2.41 2.87 11.97
CA GLY A 54 2.42 3.91 12.99
C GLY A 54 2.74 5.31 12.46
N VAL A 55 2.32 5.65 11.23
CA VAL A 55 2.48 7.01 10.66
C VAL A 55 1.15 7.59 10.21
N THR A 56 1.06 8.91 10.17
CA THR A 56 -0.15 9.62 9.71
C THR A 56 0.21 10.47 8.50
N ILE A 57 -0.28 10.08 7.32
CA ILE A 57 -0.02 10.77 6.06
C ILE A 57 -1.35 11.13 5.40
N PRO A 58 -1.55 12.40 4.97
CA PRO A 58 -2.76 12.79 4.28
C PRO A 58 -2.96 12.02 2.97
N MET A 59 -4.17 11.47 2.75
CA MET A 59 -4.48 10.66 1.56
C MET A 59 -4.20 11.36 0.22
N VAL A 60 -4.27 12.70 0.17
CA VAL A 60 -3.93 13.49 -1.02
C VAL A 60 -2.48 13.28 -1.50
N LYS A 61 -1.58 12.84 -0.62
CA LYS A 61 -0.19 12.51 -0.97
C LYS A 61 -0.07 11.26 -1.85
N PHE A 62 -1.11 10.44 -1.91
CA PHE A 62 -1.16 9.22 -2.72
C PHE A 62 -1.91 9.42 -4.05
N ALA A 63 -2.38 10.63 -4.36
CA ALA A 63 -3.18 10.90 -5.56
C ALA A 63 -2.45 10.54 -6.87
N ASP A 64 -1.13 10.69 -6.89
CA ASP A 64 -0.27 10.39 -8.04
C ASP A 64 0.35 8.99 -7.98
N ALA A 65 0.07 8.19 -6.95
CA ALA A 65 0.64 6.86 -6.80
C ALA A 65 -0.03 5.88 -7.77
N ARG A 66 0.76 5.23 -8.63
CA ARG A 66 0.26 4.36 -9.70
C ARG A 66 0.39 2.88 -9.38
N ASN A 67 1.37 2.54 -8.56
CA ASN A 67 1.71 1.17 -8.17
C ASN A 67 2.10 1.10 -6.69
N ILE A 68 2.33 -0.11 -6.21
CA ILE A 68 2.70 -0.37 -4.82
C ILE A 68 4.01 0.34 -4.44
N GLY A 69 4.99 0.40 -5.34
CA GLY A 69 6.26 1.09 -5.12
C GLY A 69 6.09 2.58 -4.86
N ASP A 70 5.21 3.25 -5.61
CA ASP A 70 4.88 4.67 -5.38
C ASP A 70 4.27 4.87 -3.99
N ILE A 71 3.35 3.99 -3.57
CA ILE A 71 2.71 4.03 -2.23
C ILE A 71 3.77 3.84 -1.14
N VAL A 72 4.60 2.80 -1.26
CA VAL A 72 5.71 2.51 -0.33
C VAL A 72 6.65 3.72 -0.19
N SER A 73 6.99 4.35 -1.31
CA SER A 73 7.86 5.53 -1.36
C SER A 73 7.26 6.72 -0.61
N VAL A 74 5.95 6.97 -0.77
CA VAL A 74 5.23 8.02 -0.05
C VAL A 74 5.25 7.76 1.46
N ILE A 75 5.01 6.52 1.89
CA ILE A 75 5.03 6.14 3.31
C ILE A 75 6.44 6.28 3.89
N ALA A 76 7.46 5.77 3.20
CA ALA A 76 8.85 5.89 3.63
C ALA A 76 9.32 7.34 3.73
N ALA A 77 8.84 8.23 2.85
CA ALA A 77 9.14 9.65 2.95
C ALA A 77 8.50 10.31 4.19
N GLY A 78 7.25 9.96 4.51
CA GLY A 78 6.56 10.48 5.71
C GLY A 78 7.07 9.91 7.03
N ALA A 79 7.63 8.69 7.04
CA ALA A 79 8.24 8.10 8.24
C ALA A 79 9.60 8.72 8.63
N ARG A 80 10.19 9.55 7.76
CA ARG A 80 11.48 10.23 7.97
C ARG A 80 11.35 11.67 8.47
N SER A 81 10.13 12.21 8.51
CA SER A 81 9.82 13.59 8.96
C SER A 81 9.38 13.64 10.40
#